data_AF-A0A7G6SGI2-F1
#
_entry.id   AF-A0A7G6SGI2-F1
#
_cell.length_a   1.000
_cell.length_b   1.000
_cell.length_c   1.000
_cell.angle_alpha   90.00
_cell.angle_beta   90.00
_cell.angle_gamma   90.00
#
_symmetry.space_group_name_H-M   'P 1'
#
loop_
_entity.id
_entity.type
_entity.pdbx_description
1 polymer ?
#
loop_
_entity_poly.entity_id
_entity_poly.type
_entity_poly.pdbx_seq_one_letter_code
_entity_poly.pdbx_strand_id
1 'polypeptide(L)' 'MADVVNLRLFRKRKAKDAKEQSAAENRIVFGRTKTEKQFEYKASRKADLFLDSNRLEGNQPSGDDEADKT' A
#
# COMPACT_ATOMS: atom_id res chain seq x y z
N MET A 1 -40.80 21.51 -1.80
CA MET A 1 -40.37 21.33 -0.40
C MET A 1 -38.95 20.80 -0.47
N ALA A 2 -37.96 21.52 0.06
CA ALA A 2 -36.56 21.13 -0.06
C ALA A 2 -36.15 20.32 1.17
N ASP A 3 -35.57 19.14 0.96
CA ASP A 3 -35.05 18.29 2.03
C ASP A 3 -33.78 18.91 2.64
N VAL A 4 -33.88 19.35 3.89
CA VAL A 4 -32.72 19.89 4.62
C VAL A 4 -31.89 18.74 5.16
N VAL A 5 -30.81 18.42 4.46
CA VAL A 5 -29.85 17.38 4.90
C VAL A 5 -28.87 17.90 5.95
N ASN A 6 -28.78 17.19 7.07
CA ASN A 6 -27.85 17.53 8.14
C ASN A 6 -26.43 17.03 7.84
N LEU A 7 -25.59 17.93 7.31
CA LEU A 7 -24.20 17.63 6.97
C LEU A 7 -23.33 17.25 8.19
N ARG A 8 -23.63 17.74 9.40
CA ARG A 8 -22.89 17.39 10.62
C ARG A 8 -23.08 15.91 10.95
N LEU A 9 -24.31 15.41 10.88
CA LEU A 9 -24.61 13.99 11.10
C LEU A 9 -23.97 13.11 10.04
N PHE A 10 -24.01 13.54 8.77
CA PHE A 10 -23.36 12.81 7.68
C PHE A 10 -21.86 12.68 7.88
N ARG A 11 -21.15 13.78 8.18
CA ARG A 11 -19.70 13.76 8.46
C ARG A 11 -19.37 12.88 9.66
N LYS A 12 -20.19 12.94 10.72
CA LYS A 12 -20.01 12.09 11.91
C LYS A 12 -20.15 10.61 11.60
N ARG A 13 -21.11 10.22 10.74
CA ARG A 13 -21.27 8.84 10.28
C ARG A 13 -20.05 8.39 9.48
N LYS A 14 -19.67 9.15 8.45
CA LYS A 14 -18.43 8.89 7.67
C LYS A 14 -17.19 8.70 8.54
N ALA A 15 -17.01 9.54 9.56
CA ALA A 15 -15.87 9.44 10.48
C ALA A 15 -15.95 8.20 11.38
N LYS A 16 -17.14 7.73 11.75
CA LYS A 16 -17.31 6.48 12.48
C LYS A 16 -17.02 5.28 11.58
N ASP A 17 -17.56 5.28 10.36
CA ASP A 17 -17.38 4.19 9.40
C ASP A 17 -15.89 3.99 9.07
N ALA A 18 -15.15 5.10 8.85
CA ALA A 18 -13.70 5.05 8.62
C ALA A 18 -12.91 4.47 9.81
N LYS A 19 -13.34 4.78 11.05
CA LYS A 19 -12.74 4.21 12.26
C LYS A 19 -13.06 2.73 12.42
N GLU A 20 -14.23 2.30 12.00
CA GLU A 20 -14.63 0.90 12.05
C GLU A 20 -13.86 0.06 11.03
N GLN A 21 -13.65 0.58 9.82
CA GLN A 21 -12.80 -0.05 8.80
C GLN A 21 -11.37 -0.24 9.31
N SER A 22 -10.74 0.82 9.83
CA SER A 22 -9.38 0.70 10.37
C SER A 22 -9.32 -0.23 11.60
N ALA A 23 -10.35 -0.25 12.45
CA ALA A 23 -10.43 -1.21 13.55
C ALA A 23 -10.54 -2.65 13.05
N ALA A 24 -11.28 -2.92 11.97
CA ALA A 24 -11.39 -4.24 11.38
C ALA A 24 -10.05 -4.72 10.81
N GLU A 25 -9.35 -3.86 10.06
CA GLU A 25 -7.99 -4.12 9.56
C GLU A 25 -7.03 -4.41 10.72
N ASN A 26 -7.04 -3.57 11.76
CA ASN A 26 -6.20 -3.74 12.94
C ASN A 26 -6.51 -5.04 13.69
N ARG A 27 -7.78 -5.45 13.83
CA ARG A 27 -8.12 -6.74 14.45
C ARG A 27 -7.51 -7.91 13.69
N ILE A 28 -7.47 -7.85 12.36
CA ILE A 28 -6.84 -8.88 11.54
C ILE A 28 -5.32 -8.83 11.75
N VAL A 29 -4.69 -7.65 11.64
CA VAL A 29 -3.22 -7.50 11.75
C VAL A 29 -2.69 -7.88 13.15
N PHE A 30 -3.38 -7.42 14.20
CA PHE A 30 -2.98 -7.67 15.59
C PHE A 30 -3.47 -9.04 16.11
N GLY A 31 -4.53 -9.61 15.53
CA GLY A 31 -5.03 -10.95 15.87
C GLY A 31 -4.23 -12.10 15.24
N ARG A 32 -3.41 -11.82 14.22
CA ARG A 32 -2.53 -12.83 13.59
C ARG A 32 -1.51 -13.39 14.58
N THR A 33 -1.33 -14.71 14.53
CA THR A 33 -0.31 -15.42 15.32
C THR A 33 1.11 -15.14 14.79
N LYS A 34 2.13 -15.40 15.59
CA LYS A 34 3.54 -15.17 15.20
C LYS A 34 3.93 -16.00 13.97
N THR A 35 3.41 -17.23 13.85
CA THR A 35 3.68 -18.14 12.74
C THR A 35 3.10 -17.62 11.43
N GLU A 36 1.86 -17.11 11.45
CA GLU A 36 1.20 -16.49 10.28
C GLU A 36 1.98 -15.27 9.78
N LYS A 37 2.37 -14.37 10.70
CA LYS A 37 3.19 -13.19 10.35
C LYS A 37 4.50 -13.57 9.69
N GLN A 38 5.18 -14.60 10.22
CA GLN A 38 6.44 -15.09 9.64
C GLN A 38 6.26 -15.75 8.28
N PHE A 39 5.16 -16.48 8.08
CA PHE A 39 4.86 -17.08 6.79
C PHE A 39 4.63 -16.01 5.72
N GLU A 40 3.81 -15.01 6.01
CA GLU A 40 3.51 -13.89 5.11
C GLU A 40 4.77 -13.08 4.78
N TYR A 41 5.60 -12.77 5.78
CA TYR A 41 6.89 -12.09 5.57
C TYR A 41 7.85 -12.89 4.67
N LYS A 42 7.92 -14.21 4.85
CA LYS A 42 8.75 -15.07 3.99
C LYS A 42 8.20 -15.11 2.55
N ALA A 43 6.88 -15.14 2.40
CA ALA A 43 6.22 -15.14 1.11
C ALA A 43 6.47 -13.81 0.37
N SER A 44 6.28 -12.66 1.04
CA SER A 44 6.55 -11.35 0.45
C SER A 44 8.01 -11.21 0.06
N ARG A 45 8.94 -11.56 0.96
CA ARG A 45 10.38 -11.51 0.68
C ARG A 45 10.77 -12.37 -0.53
N LYS A 46 10.16 -13.56 -0.68
CA LYS A 46 10.41 -14.42 -1.85
C LYS A 46 9.92 -13.76 -3.14
N ALA A 47 8.76 -13.11 -3.09
CA ALA A 47 8.21 -12.38 -4.24
C ALA A 47 9.10 -11.19 -4.61
N ASP A 48 9.53 -10.40 -3.62
CA ASP A 48 10.43 -9.26 -3.84
C ASP A 48 11.75 -9.71 -4.47
N LEU A 49 12.39 -10.73 -3.89
CA LEU A 49 13.63 -11.29 -4.45
C LEU A 49 13.45 -11.86 -5.86
N PHE A 50 12.29 -12.46 -6.14
CA PHE A 50 11.97 -12.95 -7.48
C PHE A 50 11.86 -11.80 -8.47
N LEU A 51 11.16 -10.71 -8.11
CA LEU A 51 11.06 -9.52 -8.94
C LEU A 51 12.42 -8.85 -9.15
N ASP A 52 13.22 -8.70 -8.09
CA ASP A 52 14.56 -8.12 -8.15
C ASP A 52 15.49 -8.94 -9.05
N SER A 53 15.46 -10.27 -8.92
CA SER A 53 16.31 -11.17 -9.72
C SER A 53 15.92 -11.20 -11.19
N ASN A 54 14.64 -10.99 -11.50
CA ASN A 54 14.11 -10.97 -12.86
C ASN A 54 13.89 -9.54 -13.37
N ARG A 55 14.45 -8.55 -12.67
CA ARG A 55 14.37 -7.16 -13.09
C ARG A 55 15.22 -6.98 -14.34
N LEU A 56 14.53 -6.90 -15.48
CA LEU A 56 15.13 -6.43 -16.71
C LEU A 56 15.22 -4.90 -16.57
N GLU A 57 16.43 -4.37 -16.37
CA GLU A 57 16.68 -2.94 -16.56
C GLU A 57 16.34 -2.62 -18.02
N GLY A 58 15.09 -2.21 -18.25
CA GLY A 58 14.61 -1.86 -19.57
C GLY A 58 15.34 -0.59 -20.00
N ASN A 59 16.39 -0.76 -20.80
CA ASN A 59 16.94 0.23 -21.74
C ASN A 59 16.58 1.68 -21.39
N GLN A 60 17.07 2.17 -20.25
CA GLN A 60 17.25 3.60 -20.09
C GLN A 60 18.51 3.91 -20.90
N PRO A 61 18.47 4.75 -21.95
CA PRO A 61 19.69 5.31 -22.47
C PRO A 61 20.30 6.10 -21.31
N SER A 62 21.34 5.56 -20.68
CA SER A 62 22.22 6.30 -19.79
C SER A 62 22.78 7.45 -20.62
N GLY A 63 22.25 8.65 -20.41
CA GLY A 63 22.61 9.88 -21.12
C GLY A 63 23.96 10.43 -20.66
N ASP A 64 25.01 9.61 -20.75
CA ASP A 64 26.37 9.96 -20.35
C ASP A 64 27.35 10.00 -21.55
N ASP A 65 26.86 10.25 -22.77
CA ASP A 65 27.67 10.34 -24.00
C ASP A 65 27.79 11.79 -24.58
N GLU A 66 27.81 12.83 -23.74
CA GLU A 66 28.09 14.21 -24.20
C GLU A 66 29.12 14.92 -23.29
N ALA A 67 30.34 14.38 -23.23
CA ALA A 67 31.49 15.11 -22.67
C ALA A 67 32.84 14.62 -23.23
N ASP A 68 32.95 14.38 -24.54
CA ASP A 68 34.28 14.42 -25.19
C ASP A 68 34.17 14.74 -26.69
N LYS A 69 34.06 16.04 -27.00
CA LYS A 69 34.52 16.59 -28.28
C LYS A 69 35.52 17.69 -27.99
N THR A 70 36.78 17.31 -28.19
CA THR A 70 37.92 18.18 -28.47
C THR A 70 37.71 19.00 -29.74
#